data_AF-A0A9E2Q6X3-F1
#
_entry.id   AF-A0A9E2Q6X3-F1
#
_cell.length_a   1.000
_cell.length_b   1.000
_cell.length_c   1.000
_cell.angle_alpha   90.00
_cell.angle_beta   90.00
_cell.angle_gamma   90.00
#
_symmetry.space_group_name_H-M   'P 1'
#
loop_
_entity.id
_entity.type
_entity.pdbx_description
1 polymer ?
#
loop_
_entity_poly.entity_id
_entity_poly.type
_entity_poly.pdbx_seq_one_letter_code
_entity_poly.pdbx_strand_id
1 'polypeptide(L)'
;MASGRRRHATGLGGTGRAGHADHCNDPGPTGRRSVWQAVPVSSPRPDEHPDARALQLRAARVLAALPPAALELGRAFDAAGFELALVGGPVRDAFLGRTSADLDFATSASPDETQRLLARWGDAHWDIGRAFGTIGARRFAAGDEPDIVAEVTTYRSDVYDPESRKPVVAFGDNLLGDLSRRDFTVNA
;
A
#
# COMPACT_ATOMS: atom_id res chain seq x y z
N MET A 1 -21.13 3.29 49.54
CA MET A 1 -20.98 4.07 50.79
C MET A 1 -19.51 4.48 50.87
N ALA A 2 -19.05 5.71 51.04
CA ALA A 2 -19.63 7.02 51.37
C ALA A 2 -18.78 8.10 50.62
N SER A 3 -19.40 9.19 50.13
CA SER A 3 -19.23 10.57 50.65
C SER A 3 -17.84 11.19 50.39
N GLY A 4 -17.65 12.37 49.79
CA GLY A 4 -18.57 13.44 49.38
C GLY A 4 -17.87 14.81 49.37
N ARG A 5 -18.41 15.72 48.54
CA ARG A 5 -18.36 17.22 48.57
C ARG A 5 -17.04 17.90 48.15
N ARG A 6 -17.01 18.68 47.05
CA ARG A 6 -17.63 20.00 46.69
C ARG A 6 -16.94 21.23 47.31
N ARG A 7 -16.48 22.13 46.42
CA ARG A 7 -16.74 23.60 46.30
C ARG A 7 -15.70 24.20 45.31
N HIS A 8 -16.04 24.70 44.11
CA HIS A 8 -16.63 26.01 43.70
C HIS A 8 -15.92 27.27 44.23
N ALA A 9 -15.32 28.06 43.31
CA ALA A 9 -15.59 29.50 43.05
C ALA A 9 -14.66 30.02 41.90
N THR A 10 -15.12 30.42 40.71
CA THR A 10 -15.66 31.72 40.22
C THR A 10 -14.70 32.92 40.09
N GLY A 11 -14.72 33.55 38.89
CA GLY A 11 -14.41 34.98 38.62
C GLY A 11 -13.20 35.19 37.69
N LEU A 12 -13.30 35.52 36.38
CA LEU A 12 -13.86 36.67 35.63
C LEU A 12 -12.87 37.84 35.40
N GLY A 13 -12.63 38.14 34.11
CA GLY A 13 -12.23 39.45 33.54
C GLY A 13 -10.76 39.85 33.76
N GLY A 14 -9.99 40.38 32.81
CA GLY A 14 -10.28 41.04 31.54
C GLY A 14 -9.31 42.22 31.38
N THR A 15 -9.05 42.62 30.13
CA THR A 15 -8.31 43.82 29.66
C THR A 15 -6.80 43.68 29.44
N GLY A 16 -6.38 44.09 28.24
CA GLY A 16 -5.03 43.87 27.70
C GLY A 16 -4.15 45.11 27.69
N ARG A 17 -2.98 44.97 27.06
CA ARG A 17 -2.24 46.08 26.42
C ARG A 17 -1.18 45.55 25.46
N ALA A 18 -1.09 46.24 24.34
CA ALA A 18 -0.11 46.05 23.28
C ALA A 18 1.32 46.30 23.76
N GLY A 19 2.26 45.51 23.24
CA GLY A 19 3.70 45.76 23.28
C GLY A 19 4.28 45.54 21.89
N HIS A 20 4.47 46.62 21.15
CA HIS A 20 5.38 46.69 20.01
C HIS A 20 6.82 46.64 20.55
N ALA A 21 7.66 45.77 19.99
CA ALA A 21 9.09 45.97 19.97
C ALA A 21 9.65 45.38 18.66
N ASP A 22 10.20 46.32 17.90
CA ASP A 22 10.79 46.19 16.58
C ASP A 22 12.15 45.48 16.59
N HIS A 23 12.45 44.86 15.45
CA HIS A 23 13.78 44.71 14.85
C HIS A 23 14.83 43.82 15.55
N CYS A 24 15.03 42.63 14.98
CA CYS A 24 16.36 42.08 14.71
C CYS A 24 16.33 41.42 13.33
N ASN A 25 16.82 42.16 12.33
CA ASN A 25 17.11 41.69 10.99
C ASN A 25 18.54 41.15 11.00
N ASP A 26 18.72 39.84 10.85
CA ASP A 26 20.04 39.23 10.64
C ASP A 26 19.95 38.27 9.44
N PRO A 27 20.58 38.55 8.30
CA PRO A 27 20.55 37.68 7.14
C PRO A 27 21.55 36.53 7.33
N GLY A 28 21.05 35.38 7.77
CA GLY A 28 21.80 34.12 7.74
C GLY A 28 22.26 33.73 6.32
N PRO A 29 23.30 32.89 6.20
CA PRO A 29 24.06 32.70 4.98
C PRO A 29 23.19 32.14 3.87
N THR A 30 23.36 32.71 2.68
CA THR A 30 22.69 32.40 1.42
C THR A 30 22.75 30.91 1.09
N GLY A 31 21.73 30.19 1.54
CA GLY A 31 21.48 28.81 1.17
C GLY A 31 21.26 28.72 -0.35
N ARG A 32 22.15 28.02 -1.04
CA ARG A 32 21.97 27.61 -2.43
C ARG A 32 20.62 26.91 -2.55
N ARG A 33 19.64 27.57 -3.15
CA ARG A 33 18.37 26.95 -3.53
C ARG A 33 18.72 25.81 -4.49
N SER A 34 18.52 24.55 -4.08
CA SER A 34 18.53 23.43 -5.01
C SER A 34 17.37 23.65 -5.96
N VAL A 35 17.70 24.06 -7.18
CA VAL A 35 16.75 24.14 -8.28
C VAL A 35 16.51 22.70 -8.69
N TRP A 36 15.38 22.12 -8.27
CA TRP A 36 14.89 20.89 -8.87
C TRP A 36 14.63 21.19 -10.35
N GLN A 37 15.58 20.86 -11.21
CA GLN A 37 15.38 20.96 -12.65
C GLN A 37 14.39 19.86 -13.02
N ALA A 38 13.20 20.26 -13.47
CA ALA A 38 12.26 19.34 -14.07
C ALA A 38 12.94 18.68 -15.28
N VAL A 39 13.12 17.36 -15.22
CA VAL A 39 13.49 16.59 -16.40
C VAL A 39 12.29 16.67 -17.35
N PRO A 40 12.44 17.16 -18.60
CA PRO A 40 11.34 17.20 -19.54
C PRO A 40 10.94 15.76 -19.86
N VAL A 41 9.81 15.32 -19.32
CA VAL A 41 9.17 14.08 -19.73
C VAL A 41 8.48 14.39 -21.05
N SER A 42 9.09 13.97 -22.16
CA SER A 42 8.38 13.95 -23.44
C SER A 42 7.24 12.95 -23.31
N SER A 43 6.00 13.41 -23.43
CA SER A 43 4.86 12.51 -23.63
C SER A 43 5.14 11.68 -24.88
N PRO A 44 4.96 10.35 -24.84
CA PRO A 44 5.06 9.54 -26.05
C PRO A 44 4.05 10.06 -27.08
N ARG A 45 4.41 10.00 -28.36
CA ARG A 45 3.48 10.40 -29.41
C ARG A 45 2.26 9.46 -29.39
N PRO A 46 1.05 9.93 -29.75
CA PRO A 46 -0.17 9.13 -29.67
C PRO A 46 -0.15 7.82 -30.49
N ASP A 47 0.79 7.69 -31.42
CA ASP A 47 1.00 6.56 -32.31
C ASP A 47 2.16 5.63 -31.87
N GLU A 48 2.93 6.02 -30.85
CA GLU A 48 4.08 5.27 -30.36
C GLU A 48 3.67 4.38 -29.17
N HIS A 49 2.64 3.56 -29.40
CA HIS A 49 2.27 2.54 -28.42
C HIS A 49 3.23 1.36 -28.56
N PRO A 50 3.90 0.94 -27.46
CA PRO A 50 4.68 -0.28 -27.48
C PRO A 50 3.79 -1.44 -27.91
N ASP A 51 4.30 -2.30 -28.81
CA ASP A 51 3.58 -3.49 -29.25
C ASP A 51 3.10 -4.29 -28.03
N ALA A 52 1.77 -4.40 -27.90
CA ALA A 52 1.14 -5.08 -26.77
C ALA A 52 1.65 -6.51 -26.61
N ARG A 53 1.94 -7.19 -27.73
CA ARG A 53 2.52 -8.54 -27.70
C ARG A 53 3.93 -8.52 -27.15
N ALA A 54 4.76 -7.56 -27.56
CA ALA A 54 6.12 -7.40 -27.03
C ALA A 54 6.12 -7.10 -25.53
N LEU A 55 5.18 -6.28 -25.05
CA LEU A 55 4.97 -6.01 -23.63
C LEU A 55 4.53 -7.26 -22.86
N GLN A 56 3.55 -7.99 -23.38
CA GLN A 56 3.09 -9.25 -22.78
C GLN A 56 4.21 -10.28 -22.69
N LEU A 57 5.01 -10.44 -23.74
CA LEU A 57 6.16 -11.35 -23.74
C LEU A 57 7.23 -10.92 -22.73
N ARG A 58 7.45 -9.62 -22.55
CA ARG A 58 8.37 -9.10 -21.53
C ARG A 58 7.87 -9.44 -20.13
N ALA A 59 6.60 -9.13 -19.83
CA ALA A 59 6.00 -9.45 -18.55
C ALA A 59 6.01 -10.95 -18.28
N ALA A 60 5.63 -11.78 -19.25
CA ALA A 60 5.63 -13.23 -19.12
C ALA A 60 7.02 -13.78 -18.78
N ARG A 61 8.11 -13.25 -19.37
CA ARG A 61 9.47 -13.65 -19.03
C ARG A 61 9.84 -13.33 -17.59
N VAL A 62 9.49 -12.15 -17.11
CA VAL A 62 9.74 -11.75 -15.72
C VAL A 62 8.92 -12.61 -14.76
N LEU A 63 7.63 -12.78 -15.03
CA LEU A 63 6.72 -13.53 -14.17
C LEU A 63 7.03 -15.03 -14.14
N ALA A 64 7.52 -15.60 -15.25
CA ALA A 64 7.98 -16.98 -15.30
C ALA A 64 9.25 -17.22 -14.46
N ALA A 65 9.98 -16.16 -14.13
CA ALA A 65 11.17 -16.19 -13.28
C ALA A 65 10.87 -15.79 -11.82
N LEU A 66 9.59 -15.77 -11.42
CA LEU A 66 9.24 -15.55 -10.01
C LEU A 66 9.88 -16.63 -9.13
N PRO A 67 10.38 -16.27 -7.93
CA PRO A 67 11.00 -17.25 -7.04
C PRO A 67 10.05 -18.39 -6.67
N PRO A 68 10.55 -19.62 -6.48
CA PRO A 68 9.72 -20.78 -6.14
C PRO A 68 8.78 -20.54 -4.95
N ALA A 69 9.23 -19.77 -3.95
CA ALA A 69 8.45 -19.38 -2.78
C ALA A 69 7.14 -18.65 -3.14
N ALA A 70 7.13 -17.80 -4.17
CA ALA A 70 5.92 -17.12 -4.63
C ALA A 70 4.92 -18.10 -5.26
N LEU A 71 5.42 -19.10 -6.00
CA LEU A 71 4.58 -20.15 -6.57
C LEU A 71 4.03 -21.09 -5.49
N GLU A 72 4.79 -21.35 -4.44
CA GLU A 72 4.34 -22.09 -3.26
C GLU A 72 3.21 -21.37 -2.54
N LEU A 73 3.30 -20.04 -2.41
CA LEU A 73 2.24 -19.22 -1.83
C LEU A 73 0.95 -19.34 -2.64
N GLY A 74 1.03 -19.22 -3.97
CA GLY A 74 -0.12 -19.41 -4.87
C GLY A 74 -0.78 -20.78 -4.68
N ARG A 75 0.02 -21.85 -4.62
CA ARG A 75 -0.49 -23.21 -4.35
C ARG A 75 -1.12 -23.35 -2.97
N ALA A 76 -0.61 -22.66 -1.96
CA ALA A 76 -1.16 -22.72 -0.60
C ALA A 76 -2.56 -22.10 -0.52
N PHE A 77 -2.80 -20.99 -1.24
CA PHE A 77 -4.12 -20.36 -1.32
C PHE A 77 -5.08 -21.20 -2.16
N ASP A 78 -4.65 -21.69 -3.32
CA ASP A 78 -5.45 -22.55 -4.20
C ASP A 78 -5.88 -23.84 -3.48
N ALA A 79 -4.96 -24.51 -2.78
CA ALA A 79 -5.28 -25.71 -1.99
C ALA A 79 -6.24 -25.45 -0.82
N ALA A 80 -6.34 -24.20 -0.36
CA ALA A 80 -7.30 -23.78 0.66
C ALA A 80 -8.62 -23.27 0.07
N GLY A 81 -8.77 -23.26 -1.26
CA GLY A 81 -9.98 -22.82 -1.95
C GLY A 81 -10.10 -21.31 -2.16
N PHE A 82 -8.98 -20.57 -2.10
CA PHE A 82 -8.95 -19.13 -2.27
C PHE A 82 -8.22 -18.71 -3.54
N GLU A 83 -8.73 -17.65 -4.18
CA GLU A 83 -8.01 -16.98 -5.26
C GLU A 83 -6.85 -16.17 -4.70
N LEU A 84 -5.72 -16.13 -5.42
CA LEU A 84 -4.60 -15.27 -5.12
C LEU A 84 -4.06 -14.68 -6.43
N ALA A 85 -4.22 -13.38 -6.60
CA ALA A 85 -3.80 -12.65 -7.79
C ALA A 85 -2.61 -11.75 -7.47
N LEU A 86 -1.53 -11.83 -8.25
CA LEU A 86 -0.48 -10.82 -8.23
C LEU A 86 -1.03 -9.53 -8.86
N VAL A 87 -0.87 -8.41 -8.19
CA VAL A 87 -1.52 -7.13 -8.56
C VAL A 87 -0.53 -5.97 -8.40
N GLY A 88 -0.90 -4.77 -8.88
CA GLY A 88 -0.19 -3.54 -8.56
C GLY A 88 1.24 -3.45 -9.12
N GLY A 89 2.16 -2.99 -8.27
CA GLY A 89 3.53 -2.64 -8.65
C GLY A 89 4.30 -3.76 -9.35
N PRO A 90 4.32 -4.99 -8.80
CA PRO A 90 5.01 -6.12 -9.43
C PRO A 90 4.55 -6.43 -10.86
N VAL A 91 3.24 -6.33 -11.12
CA VAL A 91 2.67 -6.56 -12.47
C VAL A 91 3.15 -5.47 -13.44
N ARG A 92 3.03 -4.21 -13.04
CA ARG A 92 3.57 -3.07 -13.81
C ARG A 92 5.06 -3.24 -14.09
N ASP A 93 5.83 -3.60 -13.07
CA ASP A 93 7.28 -3.68 -13.17
C ASP A 93 7.71 -4.85 -14.08
N ALA A 94 6.94 -5.94 -14.11
CA ALA A 94 7.11 -7.01 -15.09
C ALA A 94 6.91 -6.52 -16.53
N PHE A 95 5.89 -5.69 -16.80
CA PHE A 95 5.72 -5.03 -18.10
C PHE A 95 6.85 -4.06 -18.45
N LEU A 96 7.59 -3.56 -17.45
CA LEU A 96 8.81 -2.77 -17.63
C LEU A 96 10.08 -3.65 -17.74
N GLY A 97 9.99 -4.96 -17.52
CA GLY A 97 11.11 -5.89 -17.56
C GLY A 97 11.95 -5.92 -16.28
N ARG A 98 11.33 -5.58 -15.13
CA ARG A 98 11.98 -5.48 -13.83
C ARG A 98 11.38 -6.50 -12.87
N THR A 99 12.21 -7.11 -12.03
CA THR A 99 11.77 -7.97 -10.92
C THR A 99 11.50 -7.14 -9.67
N SER A 100 10.57 -7.59 -8.83
CA SER A 100 10.28 -7.02 -7.52
C SER A 100 10.43 -8.09 -6.45
N ALA A 101 11.11 -7.76 -5.34
CA ALA A 101 11.20 -8.63 -4.16
C ALA A 101 9.97 -8.48 -3.24
N ASP A 102 9.31 -7.32 -3.30
CA ASP A 102 8.06 -7.03 -2.63
C ASP A 102 6.92 -7.38 -3.58
N LEU A 103 6.09 -8.35 -3.21
CA LEU A 103 5.00 -8.88 -4.02
C LEU A 103 3.65 -8.53 -3.39
N ASP A 104 2.87 -7.72 -4.11
CA ASP A 104 1.50 -7.38 -3.76
C ASP A 104 0.52 -8.42 -4.33
N PHE A 105 -0.31 -8.97 -3.46
CA PHE A 105 -1.36 -9.90 -3.83
C PHE A 105 -2.74 -9.42 -3.38
N ALA A 106 -3.76 -9.77 -4.16
CA ALA A 106 -5.16 -9.65 -3.79
C ALA A 106 -5.79 -11.04 -3.69
N THR A 107 -6.64 -11.29 -2.69
CA THR A 107 -7.23 -12.60 -2.43
C THR A 107 -8.71 -12.56 -2.05
N SER A 108 -9.42 -13.65 -2.34
CA SER A 108 -10.77 -13.89 -1.82
C SER A 108 -10.79 -14.29 -0.35
N ALA A 109 -9.66 -14.71 0.23
CA ALA A 109 -9.55 -15.08 1.63
C ALA A 109 -9.77 -13.87 2.56
N SER A 110 -10.48 -14.07 3.67
CA SER A 110 -10.59 -13.06 4.74
C SER A 110 -9.22 -12.79 5.39
N PRO A 111 -9.05 -11.68 6.14
CA PRO A 111 -7.77 -11.39 6.80
C PRO A 111 -7.34 -12.48 7.78
N ASP A 112 -8.30 -13.11 8.46
CA ASP A 112 -8.08 -14.23 9.37
C ASP A 112 -7.57 -15.48 8.64
N GLU A 113 -8.13 -15.79 7.47
CA GLU A 113 -7.70 -16.92 6.62
C GLU A 113 -6.34 -16.68 6.01
N THR A 114 -6.14 -15.47 5.48
CA THR A 114 -4.86 -14.99 4.95
C THR A 114 -3.76 -15.12 6.00
N GLN A 115 -3.96 -14.61 7.21
CA GLN A 115 -2.97 -14.74 8.28
C GLN A 115 -2.66 -16.21 8.60
N ARG A 116 -3.67 -17.10 8.65
CA ARG A 116 -3.43 -18.53 8.89
C ARG A 116 -2.60 -19.19 7.80
N LEU A 117 -2.81 -18.82 6.54
CA LEU A 117 -2.04 -19.32 5.40
C LEU A 117 -0.61 -18.79 5.43
N LEU A 118 -0.46 -17.49 5.63
CA LEU A 118 0.84 -16.83 5.68
C LEU A 118 1.69 -17.29 6.86
N ALA A 119 1.09 -17.56 8.02
CA ALA A 119 1.79 -18.11 9.18
C ALA A 119 2.35 -19.52 8.96
N ARG A 120 1.78 -20.29 8.01
CA ARG A 120 2.30 -21.62 7.63
C ARG A 120 3.35 -21.54 6.53
N TRP A 121 3.21 -20.57 5.63
CA TRP A 121 4.09 -20.41 4.48
C TRP A 121 5.38 -19.65 4.84
N GLY A 122 5.26 -18.49 5.49
CA GLY A 122 6.36 -17.59 5.79
C GLY A 122 7.12 -17.98 7.06
N ASP A 123 8.34 -17.48 7.17
CA ASP A 123 9.16 -17.59 8.39
C ASP A 123 8.81 -16.48 9.40
N ALA A 124 8.19 -15.40 8.91
CA ALA A 124 7.57 -14.35 9.73
C ALA A 124 6.31 -13.81 9.04
N HIS A 125 5.34 -13.35 9.85
CA HIS A 125 4.15 -12.64 9.37
C HIS A 125 3.79 -11.49 10.32
N TRP A 126 3.08 -10.48 9.82
CA TRP A 126 2.67 -9.32 10.60
C TRP A 126 1.40 -8.67 10.04
N ASP A 127 0.69 -7.95 10.91
CA ASP A 127 -0.44 -7.14 10.50
C ASP A 127 0.09 -5.82 9.94
N ILE A 128 -0.04 -5.61 8.63
CA ILE A 128 0.26 -4.30 8.00
C ILE A 128 -0.90 -3.34 8.21
N GLY A 129 -2.12 -3.87 8.05
CA GLY A 129 -3.35 -3.11 8.16
C GLY A 129 -4.53 -4.06 8.11
N ARG A 130 -4.63 -4.96 9.10
CA ARG A 130 -5.70 -5.97 9.17
C ARG A 130 -7.09 -5.38 9.03
N ALA A 131 -7.33 -4.22 9.65
CA ALA A 131 -8.60 -3.48 9.55
C ALA A 131 -8.95 -3.05 8.12
N PHE A 132 -7.95 -2.98 7.23
CA PHE A 132 -8.08 -2.66 5.81
C PHE A 132 -7.90 -3.89 4.90
N GLY A 133 -7.67 -5.06 5.48
CA GLY A 133 -7.57 -6.33 4.77
C GLY A 133 -6.16 -6.83 4.47
N THR A 134 -5.10 -6.11 4.87
CA THR A 134 -3.72 -6.41 4.46
C THR A 134 -2.91 -7.08 5.55
N ILE A 135 -2.36 -8.25 5.22
CA ILE A 135 -1.45 -9.03 6.06
C ILE A 135 -0.12 -9.22 5.30
N GLY A 136 1.00 -9.00 5.98
CA GLY A 136 2.34 -9.18 5.43
C GLY A 136 2.97 -10.49 5.88
N ALA A 137 3.83 -11.05 5.04
CA ALA A 137 4.71 -12.15 5.42
C ALA A 137 6.05 -12.10 4.70
N ARG A 138 7.06 -12.71 5.31
CA ARG A 138 8.39 -12.89 4.72
C ARG A 138 8.74 -14.36 4.66
N ARG A 139 9.31 -14.76 3.52
CA ARG A 139 9.97 -16.04 3.33
C ARG A 139 11.45 -15.78 3.08
N PHE A 140 12.31 -16.31 3.94
CA PHE A 140 13.75 -16.28 3.74
C PHE A 140 14.12 -17.25 2.62
N ALA A 141 15.02 -16.80 1.76
CA ALA A 141 15.55 -17.65 0.72
C ALA A 141 16.45 -18.75 1.30
N ALA A 142 16.53 -19.85 0.56
CA ALA A 142 17.57 -20.84 0.72
C ALA A 142 18.62 -20.66 -0.39
N GLY A 143 19.90 -20.57 0.00
CA GLY A 143 21.00 -20.38 -0.96
C GLY A 143 21.08 -18.96 -1.51
N ASP A 144 21.28 -18.83 -2.81
CA ASP A 144 21.52 -17.54 -3.50
C ASP A 144 20.24 -16.84 -4.00
N GLU A 145 19.07 -17.38 -3.68
CA GLU A 145 17.78 -16.77 -4.03
C GLU A 145 17.51 -15.51 -3.18
N PRO A 146 16.69 -14.55 -3.66
CA PRO A 146 16.27 -13.42 -2.85
C PRO A 146 15.16 -13.80 -1.88
N ASP A 147 15.16 -13.18 -0.69
CA ASP A 147 14.01 -13.21 0.20
C ASP A 147 12.77 -12.65 -0.49
N ILE A 148 11.60 -13.19 -0.13
CA ILE A 148 10.32 -12.68 -0.61
C ILE A 148 9.58 -12.01 0.54
N VAL A 149 9.08 -10.81 0.28
CA VAL A 149 8.06 -10.16 1.09
C VAL A 149 6.75 -10.20 0.31
N ALA A 150 5.71 -10.76 0.92
CA ALA A 150 4.37 -10.81 0.35
C ALA A 150 3.42 -9.96 1.17
N GLU A 151 2.75 -9.02 0.52
CA GLU A 151 1.62 -8.27 1.10
C GLU A 151 0.33 -8.79 0.47
N VAL A 152 -0.51 -9.43 1.27
CA VAL A 152 -1.76 -10.03 0.79
C VAL A 152 -2.94 -9.24 1.31
N THR A 153 -3.75 -8.70 0.39
CA THR A 153 -4.92 -7.88 0.69
C THR A 153 -6.21 -8.60 0.29
N THR A 154 -7.13 -8.79 1.22
CA THR A 154 -8.48 -9.29 0.91
C THR A 154 -9.19 -8.34 -0.06
N TYR A 155 -9.92 -8.87 -1.04
CA TYR A 155 -10.73 -8.07 -1.96
C TYR A 155 -11.61 -7.08 -1.19
N ARG A 156 -11.72 -5.86 -1.69
CA ARG A 156 -12.55 -4.81 -1.10
C ARG A 156 -13.79 -4.56 -1.96
N SER A 157 -14.92 -4.37 -1.31
CA SER A 157 -16.17 -3.91 -1.91
C SER A 157 -16.43 -2.46 -1.51
N ASP A 158 -17.03 -1.71 -2.43
CA ASP A 158 -17.37 -0.32 -2.18
C ASP A 158 -18.60 -0.23 -1.27
N VAL A 159 -18.40 0.28 -0.05
CA VAL A 159 -19.47 0.91 0.73
C VAL A 159 -19.05 2.36 0.95
N TYR A 160 -19.52 3.22 0.05
CA TYR A 160 -19.43 4.66 0.25
C TYR A 160 -20.52 5.08 1.22
N ASP A 161 -20.10 5.58 2.38
CA ASP A 161 -20.97 6.37 3.25
C ASP A 161 -20.89 7.84 2.79
N PRO A 162 -21.96 8.40 2.20
CA PRO A 162 -21.96 9.79 1.72
C PRO A 162 -21.78 10.83 2.82
N GLU A 163 -21.94 10.46 4.10
CA GLU A 163 -21.78 11.36 5.26
C GLU A 163 -20.36 11.32 5.86
N SER A 164 -19.50 10.38 5.45
CA SER A 164 -18.17 10.17 6.03
C SER A 164 -17.05 10.35 5.00
N ARG A 165 -16.05 11.18 5.33
CA ARG A 165 -14.77 11.26 4.59
C ARG A 165 -13.87 10.02 4.76
N LYS A 166 -14.26 9.06 5.60
CA LYS A 166 -13.54 7.80 5.81
C LYS A 166 -14.31 6.67 5.15
N PRO A 167 -13.71 5.91 4.22
CA PRO A 167 -14.37 4.76 3.62
C PRO A 167 -14.65 3.71 4.70
N VAL A 168 -15.86 3.15 4.70
CA VAL A 168 -16.16 1.93 5.43
C VAL A 168 -15.53 0.80 4.63
N VAL A 169 -14.59 0.07 5.22
CA VAL A 169 -13.98 -1.09 4.55
C VAL A 169 -14.99 -2.23 4.60
N ALA A 170 -15.56 -2.54 3.44
CA ALA A 170 -16.26 -3.79 3.23
C ALA A 170 -15.36 -4.72 2.42
N PHE A 171 -15.35 -6.00 2.78
CA PHE A 171 -14.66 -7.01 1.99
C PHE A 171 -15.56 -7.45 0.83
N GLY A 172 -14.98 -7.58 -0.35
CA GLY A 172 -15.61 -8.03 -1.57
C GLY A 172 -15.35 -9.51 -1.83
N ASP A 173 -15.97 -10.04 -2.89
CA ASP A 173 -15.93 -11.44 -3.27
C ASP A 173 -15.25 -11.70 -4.63
N ASN A 174 -14.83 -10.65 -5.34
CA ASN A 174 -14.22 -10.78 -6.66
C ASN A 174 -13.08 -9.79 -6.92
N LEU A 175 -12.10 -10.23 -7.71
CA LEU A 175 -10.93 -9.45 -8.09
C LEU A 175 -11.29 -8.18 -8.88
N LEU A 176 -12.27 -8.25 -9.79
CA LEU A 176 -12.62 -7.13 -10.66
C LEU A 176 -13.08 -5.90 -9.85
N GLY A 177 -13.86 -6.12 -8.80
CA GLY A 177 -14.28 -5.08 -7.86
C GLY A 177 -13.11 -4.48 -7.06
N ASP A 178 -12.08 -5.26 -6.71
CA ASP A 178 -10.87 -4.72 -6.08
C ASP A 178 -10.02 -3.89 -7.04
N LEU A 179 -9.91 -4.30 -8.31
CA LEU A 179 -9.10 -3.60 -9.31
C LEU A 179 -9.76 -2.27 -9.74
N SER A 180 -11.09 -2.21 -9.85
CA SER A 180 -11.81 -1.02 -10.31
C SER A 180 -11.67 0.22 -9.40
N ARG A 181 -11.22 0.03 -8.16
CA ARG A 181 -11.07 1.08 -7.14
C ARG A 181 -9.63 1.56 -6.96
N ARG A 182 -8.69 1.05 -7.75
CA ARG A 182 -7.27 1.46 -7.68
C ARG A 182 -7.08 2.77 -8.46
N ASP A 183 -6.24 3.65 -7.92
CA ASP A 183 -6.12 5.05 -8.38
C ASP A 183 -5.59 5.19 -9.82
N PHE A 184 -4.79 4.23 -10.29
CA PHE A 184 -4.17 4.28 -11.61
C PHE A 184 -4.35 2.97 -12.37
N THR A 185 -4.73 3.07 -13.65
CA THR A 185 -4.90 1.93 -14.57
C THR A 185 -3.64 1.09 -14.72
N VAL A 186 -2.46 1.68 -14.55
CA VAL A 186 -1.19 0.93 -14.62
C VAL A 186 -1.00 -0.03 -13.44
N ASN A 187 -1.74 0.16 -12.34
CA ASN A 187 -1.69 -0.68 -11.13
C ASN A 187 -2.93 -1.57 -10.98
N ALA A 188 -3.79 -1.67 -12.02
CA ALA A 188 -5.11 -2.28 -12.00
C ALA A 188 -5.35 -3.16 -13.24
#